data_AF-A0A8T3RMI3-F1
#
_entry.id   AF-A0A8T3RMI3-F1
#
_cell.length_a   1.000
_cell.length_b   1.000
_cell.length_c   1.000
_cell.angle_alpha   90.00
_cell.angle_beta   90.00
_cell.angle_gamma   90.00
#
_symmetry.space_group_name_H-M   'P 1'
#
loop_
_entity.id
_entity.type
_entity.pdbx_description
1 polymer ?
#
loop_
_entity_poly.entity_id
_entity_poly.type
_entity_poly.pdbx_seq_one_letter_code
_entity_poly.pdbx_strand_id
1 'polypeptide(L)'
;MLTFGTFSYACAGALFLALSVLLLTSWRGRLQGGLLLAACGASALWSFLLAYQSTIGTFPETSIFIAEIVRDAVWLTFVLRLLSGPYENAMPRPIKIAAHVLWGGTLLYGVLMAALGMFGNAAEGTGELLPPSALLLALLGLVLVAQLYRTTPLNKRWAVQFLCIGVGGVFAYDVFLYSNALLSDELSGTLWNGRGLVNAAVVPLIAVTANRNPQWSLDVFVSRQMVYYAAALTAAGAYLLLIAMGGYYIRVLGGTWGPVAQTVFLVCAAALLLIVLFSGQARASFK
;
A
#
# COMPACT_ATOMS: atom_id res chain seq x y z
N MET A 1 -4.01 -26.35 -14.14
CA MET A 1 -2.58 -25.96 -14.20
C MET A 1 -2.38 -24.78 -13.27
N LEU A 2 -1.30 -24.73 -12.50
CA LEU A 2 -1.06 -23.65 -11.55
C LEU A 2 -0.62 -22.39 -12.31
N THR A 3 -1.44 -21.35 -12.34
CA THR A 3 -1.11 -20.11 -13.07
C THR A 3 -0.08 -19.29 -12.29
N PHE A 4 0.64 -18.40 -12.97
CA PHE A 4 1.58 -17.49 -12.32
C PHE A 4 0.90 -16.64 -11.22
N GLY A 5 -0.33 -16.17 -11.48
CA GLY A 5 -1.14 -15.44 -10.50
C GLY A 5 -1.43 -16.27 -9.26
N THR A 6 -1.87 -17.53 -9.44
CA THR A 6 -2.11 -18.45 -8.31
C THR A 6 -0.85 -18.65 -7.47
N PHE A 7 0.31 -18.90 -8.09
CA PHE A 7 1.58 -19.05 -7.36
C PHE A 7 1.96 -17.79 -6.58
N SER A 8 1.95 -16.65 -7.26
CA SER A 8 2.34 -15.34 -6.72
C SER A 8 1.52 -14.98 -5.48
N TYR A 9 0.20 -15.09 -5.58
CA TYR A 9 -0.71 -14.76 -4.50
C TYR A 9 -0.77 -15.82 -3.40
N ALA A 10 -0.62 -17.11 -3.73
CA ALA A 10 -0.54 -18.16 -2.71
C ALA A 10 0.71 -18.00 -1.83
N CYS A 11 1.86 -17.64 -2.43
CA CYS A 11 3.08 -17.34 -1.68
C CYS A 11 2.89 -16.16 -0.73
N ALA A 12 2.29 -15.07 -1.21
CA ALA A 12 1.97 -13.89 -0.40
C ALA A 12 1.03 -14.23 0.76
N GLY A 13 -0.05 -14.97 0.46
CA GLY A 13 -1.04 -15.40 1.45
C GLY A 13 -0.43 -16.28 2.53
N ALA A 14 0.39 -17.26 2.16
CA ALA A 14 1.06 -18.14 3.10
C ALA A 14 2.03 -17.37 4.03
N LEU A 15 2.80 -16.43 3.49
CA LEU A 15 3.73 -15.61 4.28
C LEU A 15 2.99 -14.66 5.23
N PHE A 16 1.96 -13.96 4.75
CA PHE A 16 1.15 -13.09 5.61
C PHE A 16 0.37 -13.88 6.68
N LEU A 17 -0.09 -15.09 6.35
CA LEU A 17 -0.73 -15.98 7.31
C LEU A 17 0.27 -16.44 8.38
N ALA A 18 1.46 -16.88 7.98
CA ALA A 18 2.52 -17.25 8.91
C ALA A 18 2.89 -16.09 9.84
N LEU A 19 3.05 -14.88 9.27
CA LEU A 19 3.29 -13.68 10.07
C LEU A 19 2.13 -13.36 11.01
N SER A 20 0.87 -13.53 10.57
CA SER A 20 -0.30 -13.33 11.41
C SER A 20 -0.33 -14.30 12.59
N VAL A 21 0.02 -15.57 12.37
CA VAL A 21 0.14 -16.57 13.45
C VAL A 21 1.27 -16.21 14.42
N LEU A 22 2.42 -15.76 13.92
CA LEU A 22 3.53 -15.30 14.77
C LEU A 22 3.16 -14.04 15.57
N LEU A 23 2.40 -13.12 14.99
CA LEU A 23 1.91 -11.93 15.67
C LEU A 23 0.87 -12.30 16.74
N LEU A 24 -0.02 -13.25 16.48
CA LEU A 24 -0.98 -13.76 17.47
C LEU A 24 -0.27 -14.30 18.72
N THR A 25 0.82 -15.06 18.55
CA THR A 25 1.56 -15.66 19.67
C THR A 25 2.45 -14.68 20.43
N SER A 26 2.91 -13.61 19.75
CA SER A 26 3.75 -12.57 20.36
C SER A 26 2.97 -11.34 20.85
N TRP A 27 1.67 -11.26 20.54
CA TRP A 27 0.82 -10.12 20.87
C TRP A 27 0.59 -10.00 22.38
N ARG A 28 0.81 -8.79 22.91
CA ARG A 28 0.66 -8.46 24.33
C ARG A 28 -0.56 -7.58 24.62
N GLY A 29 -1.64 -7.72 23.85
CA GLY A 29 -2.92 -7.02 24.07
C GLY A 29 -2.95 -5.53 23.70
N ARG A 30 -1.91 -4.98 23.06
CA ARG A 30 -1.88 -3.57 22.62
C ARG A 30 -2.62 -3.37 21.30
N LEU A 31 -3.31 -2.24 21.17
CA LEU A 31 -4.09 -1.89 19.99
C LEU A 31 -3.25 -1.84 18.70
N GLN A 32 -2.03 -1.29 18.75
CA GLN A 32 -1.14 -1.22 17.58
C GLN A 32 -0.76 -2.61 17.05
N GLY A 33 -0.45 -3.54 17.96
CA GLY A 33 -0.17 -4.94 17.61
C GLY A 33 -1.40 -5.65 17.04
N GLY A 34 -2.59 -5.38 17.59
CA GLY A 34 -3.85 -5.90 17.08
C GLY A 34 -4.19 -5.38 15.67
N LEU A 35 -3.91 -4.10 15.40
CA LEU A 35 -4.09 -3.51 14.07
C LEU A 35 -3.08 -4.06 13.05
N LEU A 36 -1.82 -4.30 13.44
CA LEU A 36 -0.87 -4.95 12.55
C LEU A 36 -1.28 -6.39 12.23
N LEU A 37 -1.74 -7.13 13.25
CA LEU A 37 -2.28 -8.47 13.07
C LEU A 37 -3.48 -8.44 12.11
N ALA A 38 -4.41 -7.51 12.29
CA ALA A 38 -5.54 -7.32 11.38
C ALA A 38 -5.08 -7.01 9.96
N ALA A 39 -4.05 -6.15 9.79
CA ALA A 39 -3.49 -5.81 8.48
C ALA A 39 -2.87 -7.03 7.79
N CYS A 40 -2.11 -7.83 8.53
CA CYS A 40 -1.51 -9.07 8.00
C CYS A 40 -2.59 -10.11 7.67
N GLY A 41 -3.59 -10.27 8.54
CA GLY A 41 -4.72 -11.20 8.33
C GLY A 41 -5.57 -10.80 7.12
N ALA A 42 -5.93 -9.52 6.99
CA ALA A 42 -6.64 -8.99 5.83
C ALA A 42 -5.83 -9.20 4.54
N SER A 43 -4.51 -8.95 4.58
CA SER A 43 -3.61 -9.18 3.43
C SER A 43 -3.50 -10.66 3.07
N ALA A 44 -3.53 -11.57 4.05
CA ALA A 44 -3.56 -13.01 3.80
C ALA A 44 -4.86 -13.44 3.12
N LEU A 45 -6.02 -13.01 3.65
CA LEU A 45 -7.34 -13.30 3.08
C LEU A 45 -7.47 -12.76 1.66
N TRP A 46 -7.07 -11.51 1.45
CA TRP A 46 -7.03 -10.88 0.15
C TRP A 46 -6.13 -11.64 -0.84
N SER A 47 -4.94 -12.07 -0.40
CA SER A 47 -4.03 -12.85 -1.24
C SER A 47 -4.63 -14.20 -1.62
N PHE A 48 -5.24 -14.93 -0.68
CA PHE A 48 -5.89 -16.20 -1.00
C PHE A 48 -7.10 -16.02 -1.93
N LEU A 49 -7.86 -14.95 -1.76
CA LEU A 49 -8.97 -14.61 -2.66
C LEU A 49 -8.47 -14.38 -4.10
N LEU A 50 -7.37 -13.64 -4.29
CA LEU A 50 -6.79 -13.43 -5.62
C LEU A 50 -6.09 -14.67 -6.19
N ALA A 51 -5.52 -15.53 -5.36
CA ALA A 51 -5.02 -16.84 -5.80
C ALA A 51 -6.16 -17.74 -6.30
N TYR A 52 -7.29 -17.73 -5.60
CA TYR A 52 -8.50 -18.45 -5.99
C TYR A 52 -9.08 -17.89 -7.30
N GLN A 53 -9.22 -16.58 -7.40
CA GLN A 53 -9.62 -15.88 -8.63
C GLN A 53 -8.73 -16.26 -9.83
N SER A 54 -7.40 -16.26 -9.63
CA SER A 54 -6.42 -16.64 -10.67
C SER A 54 -6.52 -18.09 -11.15
N THR A 55 -7.20 -18.94 -10.39
CA THR A 55 -7.39 -20.37 -10.70
C THR A 55 -8.69 -20.61 -11.47
N ILE A 56 -9.76 -19.89 -11.12
CA ILE A 56 -11.11 -20.10 -11.67
C ILE A 56 -11.42 -19.16 -12.85
N GLY A 57 -10.69 -18.05 -12.96
CA GLY A 57 -10.83 -17.09 -14.06
C GLY A 57 -12.01 -16.14 -13.90
N THR A 58 -13.22 -16.67 -13.68
CA THR A 58 -14.42 -15.87 -13.42
C THR A 58 -14.67 -15.73 -11.92
N PHE A 59 -14.62 -14.49 -11.42
CA PHE A 59 -14.93 -14.18 -10.02
C PHE A 59 -15.67 -12.84 -9.95
N PRO A 60 -16.61 -12.64 -9.00
CA PRO A 60 -17.34 -11.38 -8.90
C PRO A 60 -16.40 -10.20 -8.66
N GLU A 61 -16.45 -9.20 -9.55
CA GLU A 61 -15.62 -7.99 -9.47
C GLU A 61 -15.82 -7.25 -8.14
N THR A 62 -17.06 -7.21 -7.66
CA THR A 62 -17.41 -6.59 -6.37
C THR A 62 -16.69 -7.25 -5.18
N SER A 63 -16.45 -8.55 -5.23
CA SER A 63 -15.71 -9.25 -4.16
C SER A 63 -14.24 -8.87 -4.16
N ILE A 64 -13.64 -8.72 -5.34
CA ILE A 64 -12.26 -8.22 -5.50
C ILE A 64 -12.21 -6.78 -4.98
N PHE A 65 -13.12 -5.93 -5.43
CA PHE A 65 -13.23 -4.53 -5.02
C PHE A 65 -13.28 -4.41 -3.49
N ILE A 66 -14.21 -5.11 -2.83
CA ILE A 66 -14.33 -5.07 -1.37
C ILE A 66 -13.04 -5.55 -0.70
N ALA A 67 -12.43 -6.63 -1.19
CA ALA A 67 -11.19 -7.15 -0.62
C ALA A 67 -10.02 -6.16 -0.75
N GLU A 68 -9.86 -5.47 -1.88
CA GLU A 68 -8.86 -4.41 -2.09
C GLU A 68 -9.06 -3.28 -1.08
N ILE A 69 -10.30 -2.76 -0.97
CA ILE A 69 -10.60 -1.63 -0.10
C ILE A 69 -10.42 -2.01 1.39
N VAL A 70 -10.83 -3.21 1.80
CA VAL A 70 -10.65 -3.68 3.19
C VAL A 70 -9.16 -3.79 3.52
N ARG A 71 -8.35 -4.39 2.63
CA ARG A 71 -6.90 -4.50 2.83
C ARG A 71 -6.28 -3.12 3.05
N ASP A 72 -6.59 -2.16 2.18
CA ASP A 72 -6.04 -0.80 2.25
C ASP A 72 -6.56 -0.05 3.48
N ALA A 73 -7.85 -0.15 3.79
CA ALA A 73 -8.45 0.47 4.97
C ALA A 73 -7.73 0.06 6.27
N VAL A 74 -7.40 -1.23 6.41
CA VAL A 74 -6.73 -1.73 7.62
C VAL A 74 -5.29 -1.25 7.68
N TRP A 75 -4.55 -1.25 6.56
CA TRP A 75 -3.20 -0.67 6.51
C TRP A 75 -3.18 0.83 6.81
N LEU A 76 -4.09 1.60 6.22
CA LEU A 76 -4.23 3.04 6.46
C LEU A 76 -4.57 3.31 7.93
N THR A 77 -5.50 2.56 8.50
CA THR A 77 -5.89 2.68 9.92
C THR A 77 -4.71 2.37 10.84
N PHE A 78 -3.94 1.34 10.54
CA PHE A 78 -2.72 0.99 11.28
C PHE A 78 -1.68 2.12 11.24
N VAL A 79 -1.36 2.66 10.06
CA VAL A 79 -0.37 3.75 9.93
C VAL A 79 -0.88 5.04 10.58
N LEU A 80 -2.16 5.38 10.43
CA LEU A 80 -2.79 6.51 11.11
C LEU A 80 -2.73 6.36 12.63
N ARG A 81 -2.90 5.14 13.15
CA ARG A 81 -2.76 4.87 14.58
C ARG A 81 -1.31 5.06 15.05
N LEU A 82 -0.31 4.66 14.27
CA LEU A 82 1.09 4.93 14.59
C LEU A 82 1.43 6.42 14.57
N LEU A 83 0.76 7.20 13.71
CA LEU A 83 0.84 8.66 13.67
C LEU A 83 0.01 9.35 14.76
N SER A 84 -0.81 8.63 15.51
CA SER A 84 -1.59 9.17 16.63
C SER A 84 -0.81 9.10 17.95
N GLY A 85 -1.13 9.98 18.91
CA GLY A 85 -0.42 10.08 20.18
C GLY A 85 0.81 11.00 20.10
N PRO A 86 2.05 10.51 20.29
CA PRO A 86 3.25 11.37 20.31
C PRO A 86 3.44 12.23 19.06
N TYR A 87 2.87 11.80 17.93
CA TYR A 87 2.95 12.45 16.63
C TYR A 87 1.63 13.09 16.20
N GLU A 88 0.70 13.33 17.12
CA GLU A 88 -0.66 13.77 16.78
C GLU A 88 -0.69 15.07 15.95
N ASN A 89 0.27 15.97 16.18
CA ASN A 89 0.44 17.23 15.44
C ASN A 89 1.15 17.08 14.08
N ALA A 90 1.68 15.89 13.76
CA ALA A 90 2.37 15.64 12.49
C ALA A 90 1.40 15.57 11.30
N MET A 91 0.13 15.28 11.58
CA MET A 91 -0.93 15.24 10.58
C MET A 91 -2.16 16.01 11.09
N PRO A 92 -2.66 17.00 10.32
CA PRO A 92 -3.91 17.69 10.63
C PRO A 92 -5.07 16.71 10.82
N ARG A 93 -5.92 16.95 11.83
CA ARG A 93 -7.14 16.18 12.07
C ARG A 93 -8.04 16.06 10.83
N PRO A 94 -8.24 17.10 9.99
CA PRO A 94 -9.02 16.98 8.75
C PRO A 94 -8.48 15.92 7.79
N ILE A 95 -7.16 15.77 7.65
CA ILE A 95 -6.57 14.75 6.76
C ILE A 95 -6.83 13.35 7.31
N LYS A 96 -6.74 13.16 8.63
CA LYS A 96 -7.07 11.87 9.27
C LYS A 96 -8.54 11.51 9.05
N ILE A 97 -9.45 12.48 9.16
CA ILE A 97 -10.88 12.27 8.91
C ILE A 97 -11.12 11.97 7.43
N ALA A 98 -10.55 12.77 6.53
CA ALA A 98 -10.67 12.57 5.08
C ALA A 98 -10.17 11.17 4.67
N ALA A 99 -9.09 10.67 5.27
CA ALA A 99 -8.63 9.31 5.07
C ALA A 99 -9.70 8.25 5.41
N HIS A 100 -10.36 8.39 6.57
CA HIS A 100 -11.41 7.46 6.99
C HIS A 100 -12.69 7.58 6.16
N VAL A 101 -13.05 8.81 5.78
CA VAL A 101 -14.19 9.06 4.89
C VAL A 101 -13.93 8.49 3.51
N LEU A 102 -12.72 8.63 2.97
CA LEU A 102 -12.35 8.11 1.66
C LEU A 102 -12.49 6.59 1.62
N TRP A 103 -11.80 5.84 2.49
CA TRP A 103 -11.89 4.38 2.46
C TRP A 103 -13.27 3.88 2.90
N GLY A 104 -13.92 4.55 3.85
CA GLY A 104 -15.26 4.18 4.32
C GLY A 104 -16.33 4.38 3.25
N GLY A 105 -16.26 5.48 2.50
CA GLY A 105 -17.16 5.78 1.39
C GLY A 105 -16.98 4.82 0.22
N THR A 106 -15.72 4.51 -0.15
CA THR A 106 -15.45 3.52 -1.20
C THR A 106 -15.91 2.12 -0.79
N LEU A 107 -15.70 1.74 0.47
CA LEU A 107 -16.17 0.44 0.98
C LEU A 107 -17.70 0.36 0.99
N LEU A 108 -18.36 1.42 1.46
CA LEU A 108 -19.82 1.50 1.46
C LEU A 108 -20.39 1.35 0.04
N TYR A 109 -19.80 2.02 -0.95
CA TYR A 109 -20.17 1.83 -2.35
C TYR A 109 -20.06 0.36 -2.76
N GLY A 110 -18.93 -0.29 -2.50
CA GLY A 110 -18.75 -1.71 -2.82
C GLY A 110 -19.79 -2.63 -2.16
N VAL A 111 -20.10 -2.39 -0.89
CA VAL A 111 -21.13 -3.15 -0.14
C VAL A 111 -22.53 -2.90 -0.71
N LEU A 112 -22.87 -1.66 -1.07
CA LEU A 112 -24.16 -1.34 -1.70
C LEU A 112 -24.29 -2.05 -3.05
N MET A 113 -23.24 -2.05 -3.88
CA MET A 113 -23.24 -2.75 -5.16
C MET A 113 -23.33 -4.27 -4.97
N ALA A 114 -22.69 -4.83 -3.95
CA ALA A 114 -22.84 -6.24 -3.60
C ALA A 114 -24.29 -6.58 -3.22
N ALA A 115 -24.93 -5.74 -2.40
CA ALA A 115 -26.31 -5.91 -1.99
C ALA A 115 -27.28 -5.83 -3.18
N LEU A 116 -27.12 -4.84 -4.06
CA LEU A 116 -27.92 -4.70 -5.28
C LEU A 116 -27.77 -5.92 -6.20
N GLY A 117 -26.55 -6.46 -6.32
CA GLY A 117 -26.26 -7.70 -7.04
C GLY A 117 -27.04 -8.91 -6.53
N MET A 118 -27.25 -9.01 -5.21
CA MET A 118 -28.06 -10.09 -4.62
C MET A 118 -29.54 -10.00 -4.99
N PHE A 119 -30.04 -8.81 -5.31
CA PHE A 119 -31.42 -8.59 -5.76
C PHE A 119 -31.61 -8.73 -7.28
N GLY A 120 -30.62 -9.26 -8.00
CA GLY A 120 -30.71 -9.51 -9.44
C GLY A 120 -30.47 -8.27 -10.31
N ASN A 121 -30.04 -7.15 -9.72
CA ASN A 121 -29.55 -6.01 -10.49
C ASN A 121 -28.10 -6.29 -10.91
N ALA A 122 -27.71 -5.86 -12.10
CA ALA A 122 -26.32 -5.94 -12.51
C ALA A 122 -25.48 -5.02 -11.59
N ALA A 123 -24.60 -5.62 -10.78
CA ALA A 123 -23.66 -4.90 -9.93
C ALA A 123 -22.51 -4.33 -10.77
N GLU A 124 -22.85 -3.46 -11.72
CA GLU A 124 -21.93 -2.84 -12.68
C GLU A 124 -21.21 -1.65 -12.06
N GLY A 125 -19.99 -1.36 -12.51
CA GLY A 125 -19.25 -0.15 -12.10
C GLY A 125 -18.35 -0.28 -10.88
N THR A 126 -18.26 -1.44 -10.22
CA THR A 126 -17.18 -1.68 -9.22
C THR A 126 -15.82 -1.84 -9.90
N GLY A 127 -15.77 -2.48 -11.07
CA GLY A 127 -14.57 -2.55 -11.92
C GLY A 127 -14.08 -1.17 -12.37
N GLU A 128 -14.97 -0.28 -12.80
CA GLU A 128 -14.63 1.08 -13.24
C GLU A 128 -14.14 1.96 -12.08
N LEU A 129 -14.77 1.84 -10.90
CA LEU A 129 -14.37 2.62 -9.74
C LEU A 129 -13.10 2.09 -9.07
N LEU A 130 -12.71 0.84 -9.34
CA LEU A 130 -11.55 0.22 -8.68
C LEU A 130 -10.24 1.00 -8.95
N PRO A 131 -9.77 1.21 -10.20
CA PRO A 131 -8.52 1.91 -10.43
C PRO A 131 -8.43 3.32 -9.82
N PRO A 132 -9.41 4.22 -10.01
CA PRO A 132 -9.31 5.57 -9.44
C PRO A 132 -9.37 5.58 -7.91
N SER A 133 -10.23 4.76 -7.30
CA SER A 133 -10.32 4.69 -5.83
C SER A 133 -9.06 4.10 -5.21
N ALA A 134 -8.54 3.00 -5.77
CA ALA A 134 -7.35 2.34 -5.27
C ALA A 134 -6.09 3.20 -5.49
N LEU A 135 -5.99 3.95 -6.59
CA LEU A 135 -4.92 4.93 -6.77
C LEU A 135 -4.93 6.01 -5.68
N LEU A 136 -6.11 6.56 -5.35
CA LEU A 136 -6.24 7.58 -4.30
C LEU A 136 -5.86 7.03 -2.92
N LEU A 137 -6.30 5.81 -2.59
CA LEU A 137 -5.94 5.14 -1.34
C LEU A 137 -4.45 4.83 -1.27
N ALA A 138 -3.85 4.38 -2.38
CA ALA A 138 -2.42 4.10 -2.46
C ALA A 138 -1.56 5.37 -2.30
N LEU A 139 -1.95 6.47 -2.95
CA LEU A 139 -1.30 7.78 -2.78
C LEU A 139 -1.38 8.25 -1.33
N LEU A 140 -2.55 8.13 -0.71
CA LEU A 140 -2.75 8.46 0.69
C LEU A 140 -1.88 7.59 1.61
N GLY A 141 -1.82 6.29 1.35
CA GLY A 141 -0.97 5.34 2.07
C GLY A 141 0.51 5.70 1.98
N LEU A 142 0.99 6.05 0.79
CA LEU A 142 2.36 6.49 0.58
C LEU A 142 2.68 7.78 1.35
N VAL A 143 1.77 8.76 1.33
CA VAL A 143 1.92 10.00 2.10
C VAL A 143 1.96 9.72 3.60
N LEU A 144 1.08 8.86 4.11
CA LEU A 144 1.04 8.48 5.52
C LEU A 144 2.32 7.76 5.97
N VAL A 145 2.80 6.82 5.17
CA VAL A 145 4.06 6.10 5.46
C VAL A 145 5.26 7.05 5.42
N ALA A 146 5.33 7.94 4.43
CA ALA A 146 6.38 8.94 4.35
C ALA A 146 6.35 9.90 5.55
N GLN A 147 5.15 10.31 5.97
CA GLN A 147 4.97 11.14 7.17
C GLN A 147 5.42 10.40 8.42
N LEU A 148 5.08 9.11 8.58
CA LEU A 148 5.52 8.28 9.71
C LEU A 148 7.04 8.20 9.78
N TYR A 149 7.70 7.89 8.66
CA TYR A 149 9.16 7.79 8.61
C TYR A 149 9.85 9.11 8.95
N ARG A 150 9.35 10.24 8.40
CA ARG A 150 9.95 11.56 8.58
C ARG A 150 9.75 12.10 10.00
N THR A 151 8.57 11.88 10.57
CA THR A 151 8.24 12.32 11.93
C THR A 151 8.97 11.49 12.99
N THR A 152 9.34 10.25 12.66
CA THR A 152 10.10 9.40 13.59
C THR A 152 11.52 9.97 13.80
N PRO A 153 11.92 10.24 15.06
CA PRO A 153 13.25 10.73 15.40
C PRO A 153 14.34 9.75 14.97
N LEU A 154 15.51 10.27 14.58
CA LEU A 154 16.62 9.49 14.03
C LEU A 154 17.01 8.28 14.90
N ASN A 155 17.02 8.45 16.23
CA ASN A 155 17.34 7.39 17.20
C ASN A 155 16.30 6.26 17.26
N LYS A 156 15.08 6.48 16.77
CA LYS A 156 14.00 5.46 16.72
C LYS A 156 13.67 4.97 15.31
N ARG A 157 14.24 5.57 14.25
CA ARG A 157 13.98 5.13 12.86
C ARG A 157 14.34 3.67 12.61
N TRP A 158 15.35 3.14 13.28
CA TRP A 158 15.73 1.72 13.20
C TRP A 158 14.58 0.76 13.52
N ALA A 159 13.64 1.18 14.37
CA ALA A 159 12.49 0.40 14.79
C ALA A 159 11.34 0.38 13.78
N VAL A 160 11.23 1.38 12.90
CA VAL A 160 10.08 1.55 11.97
C VAL A 160 10.48 1.58 10.49
N GLN A 161 11.77 1.68 10.17
CA GLN A 161 12.25 1.82 8.80
C GLN A 161 11.82 0.66 7.89
N PHE A 162 11.87 -0.57 8.39
CA PHE A 162 11.54 -1.75 7.59
C PHE A 162 10.04 -1.85 7.34
N LEU A 163 9.22 -1.44 8.31
CA LEU A 163 7.78 -1.27 8.11
C LEU A 163 7.49 -0.19 7.07
N CYS A 164 8.18 0.96 7.13
CA CYS A 164 7.97 2.04 6.17
C CYS A 164 8.41 1.64 4.75
N ILE A 165 9.54 0.95 4.61
CA ILE A 165 10.00 0.42 3.32
C ILE A 165 9.02 -0.64 2.81
N GLY A 166 8.58 -1.54 3.67
CA GLY A 166 7.65 -2.61 3.32
C GLY A 166 6.28 -2.08 2.88
N VAL A 167 5.56 -1.42 3.79
CA VAL A 167 4.22 -0.89 3.54
C VAL A 167 4.25 0.21 2.47
N GLY A 168 5.28 1.06 2.49
CA GLY A 168 5.49 2.08 1.45
C GLY A 168 5.75 1.45 0.08
N GLY A 169 6.46 0.32 0.03
CA GLY A 169 6.69 -0.44 -1.20
C GLY A 169 5.41 -1.03 -1.78
N VAL A 170 4.51 -1.56 -0.94
CA VAL A 170 3.18 -2.03 -1.37
C VAL A 170 2.38 -0.88 -2.00
N PHE A 171 2.24 0.24 -1.30
CA PHE A 171 1.51 1.40 -1.82
C PHE A 171 2.17 2.02 -3.05
N ALA A 172 3.50 2.06 -3.12
CA ALA A 172 4.20 2.53 -4.32
C ALA A 172 3.93 1.62 -5.53
N TYR A 173 3.86 0.31 -5.32
CA TYR A 173 3.49 -0.64 -6.36
C TYR A 173 2.03 -0.44 -6.81
N ASP A 174 1.11 -0.23 -5.88
CA ASP A 174 -0.29 0.02 -6.21
C ASP A 174 -0.48 1.35 -6.95
N VAL A 175 0.25 2.41 -6.58
CA VAL A 175 0.29 3.66 -7.35
C VAL A 175 0.73 3.37 -8.80
N PHE A 176 1.76 2.55 -8.99
CA PHE A 176 2.21 2.16 -10.33
C PHE A 176 1.18 1.36 -11.11
N LEU A 177 0.62 0.32 -10.50
CA LEU A 177 -0.41 -0.53 -11.10
C LEU A 177 -1.63 0.27 -11.54
N TYR A 178 -2.20 1.08 -10.64
CA TYR A 178 -3.45 1.77 -10.90
C TYR A 178 -3.28 3.03 -11.76
N SER A 179 -2.14 3.73 -11.67
CA SER A 179 -1.82 4.79 -12.64
C SER A 179 -1.68 4.21 -14.05
N ASN A 180 -1.00 3.07 -14.21
CA ASN A 180 -0.90 2.38 -15.49
C ASN A 180 -2.28 1.95 -16.01
N ALA A 181 -3.14 1.42 -15.13
CA ALA A 181 -4.49 0.99 -15.49
C ALA A 181 -5.34 2.15 -16.02
N LEU A 182 -5.33 3.30 -15.34
CA LEU A 182 -6.07 4.49 -15.77
C LEU A 182 -5.56 5.09 -17.10
N LEU A 183 -4.27 4.97 -17.38
CA LEU A 183 -3.67 5.52 -18.60
C LEU A 183 -3.86 4.61 -19.82
N SER A 184 -3.83 3.30 -19.58
CA SER A 184 -4.00 2.29 -20.62
C SER A 184 -5.47 1.91 -20.84
N ASP A 185 -6.36 2.35 -19.95
CA ASP A 185 -7.76 1.91 -19.86
C ASP A 185 -7.88 0.37 -19.72
N GLU A 186 -6.84 -0.26 -19.18
CA GLU A 186 -6.72 -1.70 -19.07
C GLU A 186 -5.87 -2.09 -17.87
N LEU A 187 -6.37 -3.03 -17.07
CA LEU A 187 -5.63 -3.60 -15.96
C LEU A 187 -4.67 -4.68 -16.46
N SER A 188 -3.38 -4.34 -16.54
CA SER A 188 -2.35 -5.29 -16.98
C SER A 188 -2.33 -6.55 -16.10
N GLY A 189 -2.68 -7.71 -16.69
CA GLY A 189 -2.65 -8.99 -16.00
C GLY A 189 -1.27 -9.37 -15.46
N THR A 190 -0.18 -8.93 -16.12
CA THR A 190 1.19 -9.15 -15.64
C THR A 190 1.48 -8.37 -14.36
N LEU A 191 1.10 -7.08 -14.30
CA LEU A 191 1.28 -6.27 -13.09
C LEU A 191 0.32 -6.73 -11.99
N TRP A 192 -0.92 -7.06 -12.34
CA TRP A 192 -1.88 -7.62 -11.40
C TRP A 192 -1.34 -8.89 -10.75
N ASN A 193 -0.88 -9.86 -11.54
CA ASN A 193 -0.37 -11.13 -11.01
C ASN A 193 1.00 -11.00 -10.30
N GLY A 194 1.85 -10.05 -10.72
CA GLY A 194 3.14 -9.80 -10.08
C GLY A 194 3.04 -9.23 -8.67
N ARG A 195 1.91 -8.58 -8.34
CA ARG A 195 1.69 -7.93 -7.04
C ARG A 195 1.79 -8.88 -5.84
N GLY A 196 1.43 -10.16 -6.02
CA GLY A 196 1.59 -11.18 -4.98
C GLY A 196 3.05 -11.34 -4.52
N LEU A 197 3.99 -11.50 -5.45
CA LEU A 197 5.43 -11.61 -5.13
C LEU A 197 5.98 -10.34 -4.47
N VAL A 198 5.54 -9.16 -4.89
CA VAL A 198 5.93 -7.90 -4.24
C VAL A 198 5.47 -7.87 -2.78
N ASN A 199 4.22 -8.27 -2.53
CA ASN A 199 3.67 -8.39 -1.19
C ASN A 199 4.40 -9.46 -0.34
N ALA A 200 4.73 -10.60 -0.94
CA ALA A 200 5.53 -11.64 -0.31
C ALA A 200 6.92 -11.13 0.14
N ALA A 201 7.61 -10.36 -0.71
CA ALA A 201 8.92 -9.80 -0.41
C ALA A 201 8.91 -8.78 0.75
N VAL A 202 7.75 -8.17 1.03
CA VAL A 202 7.56 -7.20 2.11
C VAL A 202 7.37 -7.88 3.47
N VAL A 203 6.84 -9.10 3.52
CA VAL A 203 6.55 -9.81 4.78
C VAL A 203 7.76 -9.91 5.72
N PRO A 204 8.97 -10.31 5.26
CA PRO A 204 10.15 -10.34 6.13
C PRO A 204 10.48 -8.98 6.76
N LEU A 205 10.28 -7.88 6.02
CA LEU A 205 10.55 -6.52 6.53
C LEU A 205 9.59 -6.15 7.66
N ILE A 206 8.32 -6.53 7.52
CA ILE A 206 7.31 -6.35 8.57
C ILE A 206 7.65 -7.22 9.78
N ALA A 207 8.02 -8.48 9.57
CA ALA A 207 8.41 -9.41 10.63
C ALA A 207 9.62 -8.89 11.45
N VAL A 208 10.64 -8.37 10.77
CA VAL A 208 11.81 -7.75 11.43
C VAL A 208 11.38 -6.54 12.27
N THR A 209 10.45 -5.72 11.79
CA THR A 209 9.92 -4.58 12.56
C THR A 209 9.17 -5.05 13.80
N ALA A 210 8.27 -6.03 13.66
CA ALA A 210 7.50 -6.57 14.77
C ALA A 210 8.40 -7.17 15.86
N ASN A 211 9.47 -7.87 15.47
CA ASN A 211 10.44 -8.42 16.41
C ASN A 211 11.28 -7.33 17.11
N ARG A 212 11.65 -6.26 16.39
CA ARG A 212 12.46 -5.16 16.94
C ARG A 212 11.69 -4.22 17.86
N ASN A 213 10.37 -4.12 17.70
CA ASN A 213 9.54 -3.24 18.51
C ASN A 213 8.26 -3.96 19.03
N PRO A 214 8.40 -4.97 19.92
CA PRO A 214 7.26 -5.76 20.39
C PRO A 214 6.24 -4.93 21.18
N GLN A 215 6.71 -3.86 21.81
CA GLN A 215 5.88 -2.97 22.60
C GLN A 215 5.13 -1.95 21.74
N TRP A 216 5.56 -1.67 20.51
CA TRP A 216 4.98 -0.61 19.67
C TRP A 216 4.89 0.76 20.37
N SER A 217 5.65 0.98 21.45
CA SER A 217 5.70 2.23 22.20
C SER A 217 6.77 3.14 21.60
N LEU A 218 6.32 4.02 20.70
CA LEU A 218 7.13 5.16 20.27
C LEU A 218 7.06 6.27 21.33
N ASP A 219 7.38 5.94 22.59
CA ASP A 219 7.39 6.91 23.69
C ASP A 219 8.57 7.86 23.49
N VAL A 220 8.34 8.99 22.82
CA VAL A 220 9.22 10.17 22.83
C VAL A 220 8.36 11.41 22.54
N PHE A 221 8.38 12.35 23.48
CA PHE A 221 7.94 13.72 23.26
C PHE A 221 8.90 14.41 22.28
N VAL A 222 8.40 14.93 21.16
CA VAL A 222 9.23 15.74 20.26
C VAL A 222 8.57 17.08 19.95
N SER A 223 9.39 18.11 20.12
CA SER A 223 9.14 19.52 19.85
C SER A 223 8.64 19.74 18.42
N ARG A 224 7.73 20.72 18.32
CA ARG A 224 6.92 21.04 17.16
C ARG A 224 7.78 21.58 16.03
N GLN A 225 7.76 20.92 14.88
CA GLN A 225 8.01 21.61 13.61
C GLN A 225 7.22 20.97 12.46
N MET A 226 6.41 21.82 11.84
CA MET A 226 5.39 21.52 10.84
C MET A 226 5.96 21.34 9.41
N VAL A 227 5.11 20.71 8.58
CA VAL A 227 5.07 20.63 7.11
C VAL A 227 6.08 19.67 6.45
N TYR A 228 5.78 18.36 6.49
CA TYR A 228 6.57 17.34 5.78
C TYR A 228 5.75 16.45 4.81
N TYR A 229 4.42 16.55 4.80
CA TYR A 229 3.54 15.79 3.89
C TYR A 229 3.65 16.26 2.43
N ALA A 230 3.94 17.55 2.22
CA ALA A 230 4.05 18.15 0.89
C ALA A 230 5.08 17.44 0.01
N ALA A 231 6.24 17.04 0.55
CA ALA A 231 7.28 16.40 -0.24
C ALA A 231 6.88 15.02 -0.81
N ALA A 232 6.14 14.21 -0.04
CA ALA A 232 5.65 12.92 -0.53
C ALA A 232 4.60 13.12 -1.62
N LEU A 233 3.70 14.08 -1.43
CA LEU A 233 2.69 14.45 -2.41
C LEU A 233 3.33 15.05 -3.68
N THR A 234 4.37 15.88 -3.55
CA THR A 234 5.13 16.44 -4.67
C THR A 234 5.85 15.34 -5.44
N ALA A 235 6.47 14.37 -4.75
CA ALA A 235 7.13 13.25 -5.41
C ALA A 235 6.12 12.38 -6.18
N ALA A 236 4.98 12.06 -5.55
CA ALA A 236 3.92 11.31 -6.19
C ALA A 236 3.31 12.07 -7.38
N GLY A 237 3.06 13.38 -7.24
CA GLY A 237 2.58 14.23 -8.32
C GLY A 237 3.58 14.34 -9.48
N ALA A 238 4.87 14.50 -9.19
CA ALA A 238 5.92 14.51 -10.21
C ALA A 238 5.98 13.17 -10.97
N TYR A 239 5.86 12.05 -10.26
CA TYR A 239 5.74 10.74 -10.87
C TYR A 239 4.51 10.64 -11.80
N LEU A 240 3.34 11.08 -11.32
CA LEU A 240 2.11 11.05 -12.14
C LEU A 240 2.22 11.94 -13.38
N LEU A 241 2.84 13.12 -13.26
CA LEU A 241 3.10 13.99 -14.40
C LEU A 241 4.06 13.35 -15.40
N LEU A 242 5.14 12.71 -14.94
CA LEU A 242 6.09 12.03 -15.80
C LEU A 242 5.43 10.89 -16.59
N ILE A 243 4.62 10.06 -15.92
CA ILE A 243 3.93 8.98 -16.62
C ILE A 243 2.81 9.52 -17.53
N ALA A 244 2.06 10.54 -17.11
CA ALA A 244 1.06 11.17 -17.96
C ALA A 244 1.69 11.77 -19.25
N MET A 245 2.84 12.44 -19.12
CA MET A 245 3.59 12.96 -20.26
C MET A 245 4.10 11.83 -21.15
N GLY A 246 4.80 10.83 -20.59
CA GLY A 246 5.28 9.67 -21.36
C GLY A 246 4.13 9.00 -22.12
N GLY A 247 2.96 8.99 -21.51
CA GLY A 247 1.75 8.48 -22.11
C GLY A 247 1.17 9.21 -23.29
N TYR A 248 1.07 10.52 -23.13
CA TYR A 248 0.69 11.39 -24.22
C TYR A 248 1.62 11.17 -25.43
N TYR A 249 2.94 11.11 -25.20
CA TYR A 249 3.91 10.87 -26.27
C TYR A 249 3.76 9.50 -26.93
N ILE A 250 3.58 8.42 -26.16
CA ILE A 250 3.41 7.07 -26.71
C ILE A 250 2.14 6.96 -27.56
N ARG A 251 1.03 7.57 -27.09
CA ARG A 251 -0.24 7.57 -27.82
C ARG A 251 -0.13 8.29 -29.17
N VAL A 252 0.67 9.35 -29.24
CA VAL A 252 0.93 10.10 -30.49
C VAL A 252 1.90 9.34 -31.42
N LEU A 253 2.89 8.65 -30.85
CA LEU A 253 3.94 7.95 -31.61
C LEU A 253 3.58 6.50 -31.99
N GLY A 254 2.44 5.99 -31.55
CA GLY A 254 2.00 4.61 -31.80
C GLY A 254 2.83 3.54 -31.09
N GLY A 255 3.49 3.88 -29.99
CA GLY A 255 4.33 2.96 -29.21
C GLY A 255 3.54 2.09 -28.22
N THR A 256 4.25 1.21 -27.51
CA THR A 256 3.67 0.39 -26.43
C THR A 256 3.96 0.98 -25.05
N TRP A 257 2.93 1.00 -24.19
CA TRP A 257 2.96 1.64 -22.89
C TRP A 257 3.75 0.89 -21.81
N GLY A 258 3.58 -0.43 -21.75
CA GLY A 258 4.12 -1.30 -20.70
C GLY A 258 5.62 -1.08 -20.43
N PRO A 259 6.50 -1.14 -21.44
CA PRO A 259 7.94 -0.97 -21.24
C PRO A 259 8.33 0.40 -20.69
N VAL A 260 7.66 1.48 -21.11
CA VAL A 260 7.99 2.84 -20.67
C VAL A 260 7.58 3.06 -19.22
N ALA A 261 6.36 2.67 -18.87
CA ALA A 261 5.87 2.79 -17.49
C ALA A 261 6.75 1.95 -16.53
N GLN A 262 7.08 0.71 -16.91
CA GLN A 262 8.00 -0.14 -16.13
C GLN A 262 9.38 0.49 -15.96
N THR A 263 9.94 1.08 -17.02
CA THR A 263 11.25 1.74 -16.97
C THR A 263 11.23 2.95 -16.05
N VAL A 264 10.23 3.84 -16.18
CA VAL A 264 10.08 5.00 -15.30
C VAL A 264 9.93 4.58 -13.85
N PHE A 265 9.09 3.58 -13.58
CA PHE A 265 8.91 3.04 -12.23
C PHE A 265 10.21 2.49 -11.66
N LEU A 266 10.95 1.67 -12.42
CA LEU A 266 12.22 1.11 -11.99
C LEU A 266 13.26 2.20 -11.71
N VAL A 267 13.34 3.23 -12.55
CA VAL A 267 14.25 4.37 -12.34
C VAL A 267 13.86 5.15 -11.08
N CYS A 268 12.58 5.43 -10.87
CA CYS A 268 12.10 6.11 -9.66
C CYS A 268 12.33 5.26 -8.39
N ALA A 269 12.05 3.96 -8.45
CA ALA A 269 12.26 3.03 -7.35
C ALA A 269 13.75 2.91 -7.01
N ALA A 270 14.61 2.77 -8.02
CA ALA A 270 16.06 2.75 -7.84
C ALA A 270 16.58 4.07 -7.26
N ALA A 271 16.14 5.21 -7.78
CA ALA A 271 16.52 6.52 -7.25
C ALA A 271 16.10 6.69 -5.78
N LEU A 272 14.87 6.30 -5.43
CA LEU A 272 14.39 6.30 -4.04
C LEU A 272 15.22 5.39 -3.15
N LEU A 273 15.54 4.18 -3.62
CA LEU A 273 16.32 3.21 -2.87
C LEU A 273 17.75 3.70 -2.64
N LEU A 274 18.38 4.31 -3.66
CA LEU A 274 19.68 4.97 -3.54
C LEU A 274 19.62 6.12 -2.53
N ILE A 275 18.62 7.00 -2.61
CA ILE A 275 18.43 8.09 -1.63
C ILE A 275 18.31 7.52 -0.20
N VAL A 276 17.54 6.45 -0.01
CA VAL A 276 17.38 5.82 1.30
C VAL A 276 18.70 5.21 1.81
N LEU A 277 19.39 4.41 0.99
CA LEU A 277 20.67 3.77 1.34
C LEU A 277 21.76 4.80 1.65
N PHE A 278 21.90 5.82 0.80
CA PHE A 278 22.92 6.85 0.96
C PHE A 278 22.56 7.92 2.00
N SER A 279 21.29 8.08 2.38
CA SER A 279 20.93 8.96 3.51
C SER A 279 21.46 8.47 4.87
N GLY A 280 21.74 7.16 4.99
CA GLY A 280 22.40 6.56 6.14
C GLY A 280 23.94 6.60 6.04
N GLN A 281 24.49 6.23 4.88
CA GLN A 281 25.95 6.12 4.68
C GLN A 281 26.66 7.47 4.53
N ALA A 282 26.07 8.45 3.85
CA ALA A 282 26.66 9.80 3.72
C ALA A 282 26.75 10.54 5.08
N ARG A 283 26.05 10.05 6.11
CA ARG A 283 26.13 10.59 7.48
C ARG A 283 27.08 9.82 8.40
N ALA A 284 27.49 8.61 8.04
CA ALA A 284 28.47 7.85 8.81
C ALA A 284 29.91 8.29 8.51
N SER A 285 30.19 8.87 7.33
CA SER A 285 31.52 9.37 6.97
C SER A 285 31.78 10.83 7.36
N PHE A 286 30.85 11.48 8.07
CA PHE A 286 31.01 12.84 8.63
C PHE A 286 31.00 12.84 10.17
N LYS A 287 31.35 11.71 10.79
CA LYS A 287 31.68 11.61 12.22
C LYS A 287 33.11 11.15 12.40
#